data_AF-A0A699ZZS0-F1
#
_entry.id   AF-A0A699ZZS0-F1
#
_cell.length_a   1.000
_cell.length_b   1.000
_cell.length_c   1.000
_cell.angle_alpha   90.00
_cell.angle_beta   90.00
_cell.angle_gamma   90.00
#
_symmetry.space_group_name_H-M   'P 1'
#
loop_
_entity.id
_entity.type
_entity.pdbx_description
1 polymer ?
#
loop_
_entity_poly.entity_id
_entity_poly.type
_entity_poly.pdbx_seq_one_letter_code
_entity_poly.pdbx_strand_id
1 'polypeptide(L)'
;MLKLWKGLFFCFWHSDKAPVQMELAERLAAVMQKLSAEVAYLYFSCFITTMRREWFSLDRQRLDKFLMLTRKIVNHMLRHLASQTWQSGLVQKYMDFLKAGLLLPDGPPDAAGLAYHLCA
;
A
#
# COMPACT_ATOMS: atom_id res chain seq x y z
N MET A 1 11.70 -4.78 6.47
CA MET A 1 10.50 -5.12 5.66
C MET A 1 10.52 -4.55 4.24
N LEU A 2 11.28 -3.50 3.93
CA LEU A 2 11.43 -2.99 2.55
C LEU A 2 11.98 -4.02 1.54
N LYS A 3 12.95 -4.87 1.93
CA LYS A 3 13.45 -5.96 1.08
C LYS A 3 12.35 -6.96 0.72
N LEU A 4 11.47 -7.28 1.68
CA LEU A 4 10.31 -8.14 1.46
C LEU A 4 9.36 -7.50 0.45
N TRP A 5 8.99 -6.24 0.66
CA TRP A 5 8.08 -5.54 -0.26
C TRP A 5 8.65 -5.34 -1.66
N LYS A 6 9.97 -5.18 -1.80
CA LYS A 6 10.61 -5.22 -3.13
C LYS A 6 10.39 -6.58 -3.83
N GLY A 7 10.54 -7.69 -3.10
CA GLY A 7 10.25 -9.02 -3.62
C GLY A 7 8.77 -9.21 -3.99
N LEU A 8 7.85 -8.77 -3.11
CA LEU A 8 6.41 -8.83 -3.35
C LEU A 8 5.96 -7.95 -4.52
N PHE A 9 6.58 -6.77 -4.68
CA PHE A 9 6.35 -5.89 -5.82
C PHE A 9 6.66 -6.59 -7.14
N PHE A 10 7.84 -7.22 -7.25
CA PHE A 10 8.20 -7.95 -8.47
C PHE A 10 7.39 -9.25 -8.64
N CYS A 11 7.01 -9.92 -7.55
CA CYS A 11 6.07 -11.05 -7.62
C CYS A 11 4.73 -10.63 -8.25
N PHE A 12 4.17 -9.49 -7.81
CA PHE A 12 2.94 -8.96 -8.38
C PHE A 12 3.15 -8.40 -9.81
N TRP A 13 4.31 -7.80 -10.08
CA TRP A 13 4.72 -7.33 -11.41
C TRP A 13 4.65 -8.45 -12.46
N HIS A 14 5.10 -9.66 -12.13
CA HIS A 14 5.09 -10.82 -13.01
C HIS A 14 3.78 -11.63 -13.00
N SER A 15 2.74 -11.16 -12.32
CA SER A 15 1.41 -11.77 -12.41
C SER A 15 0.65 -11.21 -13.63
N ASP A 16 0.44 -12.05 -14.65
CA ASP A 16 -0.12 -11.60 -15.93
C ASP A 16 -1.61 -11.95 -16.11
N LYS A 17 -2.08 -13.03 -15.48
CA LYS A 17 -3.48 -13.46 -15.62
C LYS A 17 -4.38 -12.71 -14.63
N ALA A 18 -5.46 -12.11 -15.12
CA ALA A 18 -6.38 -11.32 -14.30
C ALA A 18 -6.91 -12.05 -13.04
N PRO A 19 -7.31 -13.34 -13.09
CA PRO A 19 -7.72 -14.07 -11.87
C PRO A 19 -6.59 -14.17 -10.84
N VAL A 20 -5.36 -14.41 -11.30
CA VAL A 20 -4.17 -14.50 -10.45
C VAL A 20 -3.85 -13.13 -9.83
N GLN A 21 -3.96 -12.05 -10.59
CA GLN A 21 -3.77 -10.69 -10.09
C GLN A 21 -4.77 -10.36 -8.98
N MET A 22 -6.06 -10.69 -9.18
CA MET A 22 -7.10 -10.43 -8.18
C MET A 22 -6.88 -11.23 -6.90
N GLU A 23 -6.61 -12.53 -7.02
CA GLU A 23 -6.36 -13.42 -5.89
C GLU A 23 -5.10 -13.00 -5.14
N LEU A 24 -3.99 -12.76 -5.85
CA LEU A 24 -2.74 -12.37 -5.24
C LEU A 24 -2.86 -11.02 -4.54
N ALA A 25 -3.53 -10.03 -5.14
CA ALA A 25 -3.73 -8.75 -4.50
C ALA A 25 -4.57 -8.85 -3.21
N GLU A 26 -5.60 -9.69 -3.21
CA GLU A 26 -6.40 -9.96 -2.01
C GLU A 26 -5.56 -10.65 -0.94
N ARG A 27 -4.78 -11.67 -1.31
CA ARG A 27 -3.93 -12.41 -0.38
C ARG A 27 -2.88 -11.51 0.25
N LEU A 28 -2.23 -10.65 -0.53
CA LEU A 28 -1.24 -9.68 -0.03
C LEU A 28 -1.88 -8.71 0.97
N ALA A 29 -3.06 -8.16 0.63
CA ALA A 29 -3.74 -7.23 1.53
C ALA A 29 -4.24 -7.89 2.82
N ALA A 30 -4.77 -9.12 2.72
CA ALA A 30 -5.28 -9.88 3.86
C ALA A 30 -4.19 -10.28 4.88
N VAL A 31 -2.90 -10.24 4.52
CA VAL A 31 -1.80 -10.43 5.48
C VAL A 31 -1.94 -9.47 6.65
N MET A 32 -2.35 -8.22 6.41
CA MET A 32 -2.48 -7.20 7.45
C MET A 32 -3.37 -7.65 8.62
N GLN A 33 -4.45 -8.38 8.35
CA GLN A 33 -5.38 -8.85 9.39
C GLN A 33 -4.78 -9.87 10.35
N LYS A 34 -3.67 -10.50 9.98
CA LYS A 34 -2.99 -11.53 10.77
C LYS A 34 -1.82 -10.97 11.59
N LEU A 35 -1.53 -9.68 11.45
CA LEU A 35 -0.38 -9.02 12.07
C LEU A 35 -0.81 -8.25 13.31
N SER A 36 0.10 -8.14 14.28
CA SER A 36 -0.05 -7.18 15.39
C SER A 36 -0.08 -5.75 14.84
N ALA A 37 -0.65 -4.81 15.60
CA ALA A 37 -0.82 -3.43 15.15
C ALA A 37 0.49 -2.75 14.72
N GLU A 38 1.59 -3.01 15.44
CA GLU A 38 2.90 -2.48 15.09
C GLU A 38 3.42 -3.05 13.77
N VAL A 39 3.31 -4.37 13.58
CA VAL A 39 3.81 -5.05 12.38
C VAL A 39 2.93 -4.73 11.17
N ALA A 40 1.61 -4.60 11.35
CA ALA A 40 0.68 -4.15 10.31
C ALA A 40 1.02 -2.74 9.83
N TYR A 41 1.34 -1.82 10.75
CA TYR A 41 1.80 -0.48 10.41
C TYR A 41 3.11 -0.50 9.62
N LEU A 42 4.09 -1.30 10.04
CA LEU A 42 5.35 -1.47 9.30
C LEU A 42 5.14 -2.06 7.90
N TYR A 43 4.19 -3.00 7.78
CA TYR A 43 3.81 -3.61 6.51
C TYR A 43 3.20 -2.57 5.56
N PHE A 44 2.24 -1.79 6.04
CA PHE A 44 1.60 -0.72 5.28
C PHE A 44 2.58 0.39 4.87
N SER A 45 3.38 0.89 5.82
CA SER A 45 4.34 1.97 5.55
C SER A 45 5.40 1.53 4.52
N CYS A 46 5.91 0.30 4.64
CA CYS A 46 6.84 -0.24 3.65
C CYS A 46 6.19 -0.47 2.28
N PHE A 47 4.91 -0.82 2.21
CA PHE A 47 4.16 -0.88 0.96
C PHE A 47 4.14 0.49 0.27
N ILE A 48 3.67 1.53 0.95
CA ILE A 48 3.57 2.89 0.39
C ILE A 48 4.95 3.40 -0.06
N THR A 49 5.98 3.23 0.78
CA THR A 49 7.35 3.61 0.42
C THR A 49 7.85 2.87 -0.83
N THR A 50 7.52 1.58 -0.96
CA THR A 50 7.91 0.79 -2.14
C THR A 50 7.15 1.27 -3.38
N MET A 51 5.84 1.49 -3.26
CA MET A 51 5.01 2.01 -4.34
C MET A 51 5.47 3.37 -4.83
N ARG A 52 5.85 4.28 -3.93
CA ARG A 52 6.41 5.59 -4.32
C ARG A 52 7.72 5.45 -5.08
N ARG A 53 8.66 4.63 -4.59
CA ARG A 53 9.96 4.44 -5.23
C ARG A 53 9.84 3.85 -6.63
N GLU A 54 8.95 2.88 -6.81
CA GLU A 54 8.77 2.17 -8.08
C GLU A 54 7.69 2.80 -8.98
N TRP A 55 7.06 3.91 -8.57
CA TRP A 55 5.90 4.46 -9.28
C TRP A 55 6.20 4.78 -10.75
N PHE A 56 7.33 5.45 -11.01
CA PHE A 56 7.72 5.84 -12.36
C PHE A 56 8.26 4.68 -13.20
N SER A 57 8.56 3.52 -12.60
CA SER A 57 8.95 2.34 -13.38
C SER A 57 7.72 1.60 -13.94
N LEU A 58 6.52 1.87 -13.42
CA LEU A 58 5.27 1.29 -13.92
C LEU A 58 4.88 1.87 -15.27
N ASP A 59 4.82 1.00 -16.28
CA ASP A 59 4.18 1.33 -17.54
C ASP A 59 2.65 1.22 -17.45
N ARG A 60 1.97 1.74 -18.48
CA ARG A 60 0.51 1.82 -18.56
C ARG A 60 -0.19 0.47 -18.41
N GLN A 61 0.38 -0.63 -18.91
CA GLN A 61 -0.27 -1.96 -18.86
C GLN A 61 -0.29 -2.54 -17.44
N ARG A 62 0.63 -2.09 -16.57
CA ARG A 62 0.75 -2.58 -15.19
C ARG A 62 0.06 -1.66 -14.19
N LEU A 63 -0.16 -0.40 -14.55
CA LEU A 63 -0.74 0.59 -13.66
C LEU A 63 -2.05 0.11 -13.02
N ASP A 64 -2.99 -0.38 -13.81
CA ASP A 64 -4.33 -0.78 -13.32
C ASP A 64 -4.29 -1.84 -12.21
N LYS A 65 -3.44 -2.87 -12.35
CA LYS A 65 -3.33 -3.92 -11.33
C LYS A 65 -2.68 -3.38 -10.05
N PHE A 66 -1.72 -2.47 -10.15
CA PHE A 66 -1.07 -1.86 -8.99
C PHE A 66 -1.98 -0.84 -8.29
N LEU A 67 -2.84 -0.14 -9.04
CA LEU A 67 -3.93 0.67 -8.50
C LEU A 67 -4.97 -0.17 -7.74
N MET A 68 -5.31 -1.36 -8.29
CA MET A 68 -6.18 -2.33 -7.60
C MET A 68 -5.55 -2.84 -6.29
N LEU A 69 -4.26 -3.23 -6.33
CA LEU A 69 -3.54 -3.66 -5.13
C LEU A 69 -3.53 -2.57 -4.05
N THR A 70 -3.29 -1.33 -4.46
CA THR A 70 -3.30 -0.16 -3.57
C THR A 70 -4.65 -0.01 -2.87
N ARG A 71 -5.77 -0.07 -3.61
CA ARG A 71 -7.13 -0.02 -3.02
C ARG A 71 -7.37 -1.13 -2.01
N LYS A 72 -6.94 -2.36 -2.31
CA LYS A 72 -7.09 -3.51 -1.40
C LYS A 72 -6.26 -3.34 -0.13
N ILE A 73 -5.01 -2.90 -0.23
CA ILE A 73 -4.14 -2.65 0.92
C ILE A 73 -4.76 -1.57 1.84
N VAL A 74 -5.28 -0.48 1.26
CA VAL A 74 -5.94 0.58 2.05
C VAL A 74 -7.22 0.08 2.71
N ASN A 75 -8.03 -0.71 2.00
CA ASN A 75 -9.22 -1.31 2.60
C ASN A 75 -8.87 -2.20 3.80
N HIS A 76 -7.84 -3.05 3.67
CA HIS A 76 -7.38 -3.90 4.77
C HIS A 76 -6.73 -3.09 5.90
N MET A 77 -6.04 -2.00 5.59
CA MET A 77 -5.56 -1.06 6.61
C MET A 77 -6.72 -0.47 7.43
N LEU A 78 -7.77 0.03 6.78
CA LEU A 78 -8.95 0.57 7.46
C LEU A 78 -9.68 -0.50 8.29
N ARG A 79 -9.83 -1.72 7.76
CA ARG A 79 -10.42 -2.84 8.51
C ARG A 79 -9.58 -3.24 9.71
N HIS A 80 -8.26 -3.16 9.59
CA HIS A 80 -7.35 -3.42 10.71
C HIS A 80 -7.51 -2.35 11.79
N LEU A 81 -7.53 -1.06 11.44
CA LEU A 81 -7.82 0.02 12.39
C LEU A 81 -9.18 -0.14 13.06
N ALA A 82 -10.21 -0.54 12.31
CA ALA A 82 -11.53 -0.81 12.85
C ALA A 82 -11.53 -1.98 13.85
N SER A 83 -10.75 -3.05 13.60
CA SER A 83 -10.61 -4.16 14.55
C SER A 83 -9.84 -3.76 15.82
N GLN A 84 -9.01 -2.72 15.73
CA GLN A 84 -8.37 -2.05 16.87
C GLN A 84 -9.25 -0.94 17.47
N THR A 85 -10.56 -0.96 17.23
CA THR A 85 -11.56 0.03 17.72
C THR A 85 -11.15 1.48 17.48
N TRP A 86 -10.48 1.76 16.36
CA TRP A 86 -10.02 3.10 15.99
C TRP A 86 -9.19 3.78 17.08
N GLN A 87 -8.31 3.02 17.76
CA GLN A 87 -7.38 3.56 18.76
C GLN A 87 -6.70 4.84 18.23
N SER A 88 -6.95 5.96 18.89
CA SER A 88 -6.58 7.31 18.43
C SER A 88 -5.08 7.43 18.13
N GLY A 89 -4.22 6.90 19.00
CA GLY A 89 -2.77 6.90 18.78
C GLY A 89 -2.35 6.11 17.54
N LEU A 90 -3.02 5.00 17.24
CA LEU A 90 -2.74 4.21 16.04
C LEU A 90 -3.24 4.94 14.79
N VAL A 91 -4.47 5.45 14.81
CA VAL A 91 -5.03 6.24 13.69
C VAL A 91 -4.13 7.44 13.38
N GLN A 92 -3.75 8.20 14.41
CA GLN A 92 -2.86 9.35 14.27
C GLN A 92 -1.53 8.94 13.63
N LYS A 93 -0.92 7.85 14.09
CA LYS A 93 0.32 7.31 13.52
C LYS A 93 0.22 7.00 12.02
N TYR A 94 -0.87 6.39 11.57
CA TYR A 94 -1.11 6.16 10.14
C TYR A 94 -1.33 7.46 9.38
N MET A 95 -2.09 8.39 9.94
CA MET A 95 -2.38 9.68 9.30
C MET A 95 -1.15 10.56 9.17
N ASP A 96 -0.28 10.60 10.19
CA ASP A 96 0.98 11.35 10.15
C ASP A 96 1.89 10.79 9.07
N PHE A 97 2.00 9.45 8.98
CA PHE A 97 2.75 8.80 7.92
C PHE A 97 2.18 9.10 6.52
N LEU A 98 0.86 9.04 6.33
CA LEU A 98 0.24 9.35 5.04
C LEU A 98 0.40 10.81 4.65
N LYS A 99 0.27 11.73 5.61
CA LYS A 99 0.47 13.17 5.37
C LYS A 99 1.89 13.44 4.93
N ALA A 100 2.89 13.09 5.74
CA ALA A 100 4.29 13.36 5.43
C ALA A 100 4.82 12.53 4.24
N GLY A 101 4.36 11.29 4.14
CA GLY A 101 4.92 10.31 3.22
C GLY A 101 4.21 10.22 1.87
N LEU A 102 3.03 10.82 1.68
CA LEU A 102 2.28 10.69 0.42
C LEU A 102 1.55 11.97 0.02
N LEU A 103 0.81 12.59 0.94
CA LEU A 103 -0.08 13.70 0.62
C LEU A 103 0.64 15.05 0.54
N LEU A 104 1.68 15.23 1.37
CA LEU A 104 2.48 16.45 1.50
C LEU A 104 3.97 16.05 1.52
N PRO A 105 4.53 15.49 0.44
CA PRO A 105 5.92 15.07 0.45
C PRO A 105 6.85 16.29 0.48
N ASP A 106 7.81 16.29 1.41
CA ASP A 106 8.93 17.23 1.39
C ASP A 106 9.90 16.82 0.26
N GLY A 107 9.68 17.33 -0.96
CA GLY A 107 10.52 17.03 -2.12
C GLY A 107 9.80 17.16 -3.46
N PRO A 108 10.47 16.80 -4.58
CA PRO A 108 9.81 16.74 -5.88
C PRO A 108 8.59 15.81 -5.82
N PRO A 109 7.57 16.02 -6.69
CA PRO A 109 6.28 15.32 -6.65
C PRO A 109 6.39 13.86 -7.11
N ASP A 110 7.22 13.10 -6.41
CA ASP A 110 7.57 11.73 -6.70
C ASP A 110 6.38 10.86 -6.33
N ALA A 111 5.65 10.40 -7.35
CA ALA A 111 4.42 9.62 -7.27
C ALA A 111 3.13 10.39 -6.91
N ALA A 112 2.95 11.64 -7.35
CA ALA A 112 1.68 12.37 -7.19
C ALA A 112 0.45 11.57 -7.69
N GLY A 113 0.61 10.75 -8.73
CA GLY A 113 -0.45 9.86 -9.23
C GLY A 113 -0.95 8.85 -8.19
N LEU A 114 -0.08 8.36 -7.29
CA LEU A 114 -0.47 7.48 -6.20
C LEU A 114 -1.29 8.23 -5.14
N ALA A 115 -0.93 9.48 -4.85
CA ALA A 115 -1.68 10.34 -3.94
C ALA A 115 -3.07 10.67 -4.49
N TYR A 116 -3.15 11.07 -5.77
CA TYR A 116 -4.45 11.33 -6.43
C TYR A 116 -5.36 10.11 -6.39
N HIS A 117 -4.82 8.91 -6.65
CA HIS A 117 -5.60 7.67 -6.61
C HIS A 117 -6.13 7.31 -5.22
N LEU A 118 -5.40 7.69 -4.16
CA LEU A 118 -5.81 7.41 -2.79
C LEU A 118 -6.83 8.41 -2.25
N CYS A 119 -6.90 9.61 -2.83
CA CYS A 119 -7.80 10.68 -2.43
C CYS A 119 -9.02 10.87 -3.34
N ALA A 120 -9.08 10.17 -4.48
CA ALA A 120 -10.23 10.15 -5.39
C ALA A 120 -11.29 9.12 -4.96
#